data_AF-A0A314UWN2-F1
#
_entry.id   AF-A0A314UWN2-F1
#
_cell.length_a   1.000
_cell.length_b   1.000
_cell.length_c   1.000
_cell.angle_alpha   90.00
_cell.angle_beta   90.00
_cell.angle_gamma   90.00
#
_symmetry.space_group_name_H-M   'P 1'
#
loop_
_entity.id
_entity.type
_entity.pdbx_description
1 polymer ?
#
loop_
_entity_poly.entity_id
_entity_poly.type
_entity_poly.pdbx_seq_one_letter_code
_entity_poly.pdbx_strand_id
1 'polypeptide(L)'
;MSSRRSSSRASKLADDEIKELVLKLKPLLPQLDHRRNASVSASSILEETCSYIRRLNKEVDDLSQRLSQLLDSADITDVDEQLIRRLFQH
;
A
#
# COMPACT_ATOMS: atom_id res chain seq x y z
N MET A 1 10.12 -40.15 25.17
CA MET A 1 9.09 -39.11 25.01
C MET A 1 9.77 -37.74 24.86
N SER A 2 10.08 -37.28 23.64
CA SER A 2 10.68 -35.93 23.45
C SER A 2 10.51 -35.41 22.01
N SER A 3 9.30 -35.04 21.61
CA SER A 3 9.08 -34.37 20.30
C SER A 3 7.92 -33.38 20.34
N ARG A 4 7.88 -32.44 21.30
CA ARG A 4 6.84 -31.37 21.33
C ARG A 4 7.33 -29.96 21.67
N ARG A 5 8.64 -29.74 21.88
CA ARG A 5 9.16 -28.42 22.32
C ARG A 5 9.62 -27.48 21.21
N SER A 6 9.74 -27.95 19.97
CA SER A 6 10.29 -27.14 18.86
C SER A 6 9.24 -26.26 18.17
N SER A 7 8.01 -26.76 18.05
CA SER A 7 6.92 -26.07 17.35
C SER A 7 6.48 -24.77 18.04
N SER A 8 6.51 -24.72 19.38
CA SER A 8 6.06 -23.55 20.14
C SER A 8 7.04 -22.37 20.15
N ARG A 9 8.31 -22.58 19.82
CA ARG A 9 9.28 -21.47 19.64
C ARG A 9 9.17 -20.87 18.24
N ALA A 10 9.05 -21.72 17.23
CA ALA A 10 8.86 -21.27 15.85
C ALA A 10 7.57 -20.46 15.68
N SER A 11 6.47 -20.87 16.33
CA SER A 11 5.21 -20.13 16.29
C SER A 11 5.30 -18.75 16.97
N LYS A 12 6.09 -18.63 18.05
CA LYS A 12 6.27 -17.35 18.74
C LYS A 12 7.12 -16.37 17.94
N LEU A 13 8.19 -16.86 17.30
CA LEU A 13 9.00 -16.04 16.40
C LEU A 13 8.16 -15.50 15.23
N ALA A 14 7.30 -16.33 14.65
CA ALA A 14 6.37 -15.88 13.61
C ALA A 14 5.37 -14.83 14.12
N ASP A 15 4.88 -14.95 15.36
CA ASP A 15 3.95 -13.98 15.96
C ASP A 15 4.62 -12.61 16.23
N ASP A 16 5.88 -12.63 16.69
CA ASP A 16 6.69 -11.43 16.90
C ASP A 16 6.99 -10.72 15.56
N GLU A 17 7.32 -11.48 14.51
CA GLU A 17 7.52 -10.96 13.15
C GLU A 17 6.24 -10.33 12.58
N ILE A 18 5.08 -11.00 12.75
CA ILE A 18 3.78 -10.47 12.34
C ILE A 18 3.48 -9.16 13.09
N LYS A 19 3.75 -9.11 14.39
CA LYS A 19 3.53 -7.92 15.21
C LYS A 19 4.40 -6.75 14.76
N GLU A 20 5.68 -6.99 14.48
CA GLU A 20 6.57 -5.97 13.92
C GLU A 20 6.07 -5.46 12.57
N LEU A 21 5.65 -6.36 11.68
CA LEU A 21 5.12 -5.99 10.38
C LEU A 21 3.89 -5.10 10.53
N VAL A 22 2.94 -5.49 11.39
CA VAL A 22 1.73 -4.73 11.68
C VAL A 22 2.04 -3.33 12.23
N LEU A 23 3.05 -3.20 13.10
CA LEU A 23 3.48 -1.90 13.63
C LEU A 23 4.06 -0.99 12.53
N LYS A 24 4.79 -1.56 11.57
CA LYS A 24 5.35 -0.83 10.43
C LYS A 24 4.29 -0.46 9.39
N LEU A 25 3.28 -1.30 9.19
CA LEU A 25 2.21 -1.07 8.20
C LEU A 25 1.18 -0.04 8.66
N LYS A 26 0.79 -0.06 9.94
CA LYS A 26 -0.24 0.84 10.48
C LYS A 26 -0.06 2.33 10.11
N PRO A 27 1.13 2.96 10.23
CA PRO A 27 1.32 4.38 9.88
C PRO A 27 1.28 4.66 8.38
N LEU A 28 1.35 3.64 7.52
CA LEU A 28 1.31 3.78 6.06
C LEU A 28 -0.11 3.73 5.50
N LEU A 29 -1.12 3.48 6.34
CA LEU A 29 -2.50 3.28 5.91
C LEU A 29 -3.35 4.52 6.20
N PRO A 30 -3.68 5.34 5.18
CA PRO A 30 -4.41 6.59 5.38
C PRO A 30 -5.81 6.38 5.97
N GLN A 31 -6.42 5.21 5.76
CA GLN A 31 -7.72 4.86 6.34
C GLN A 31 -7.66 4.56 7.84
N LEU A 32 -6.52 4.07 8.33
CA LEU A 32 -6.32 3.77 9.75
C LEU A 32 -5.99 5.03 10.57
N ASP A 33 -5.51 6.09 9.93
CA ASP A 33 -5.35 7.39 10.59
C ASP A 33 -6.69 7.99 11.04
N HIS A 34 -7.76 7.81 10.25
CA HIS A 34 -9.12 8.20 10.65
C HIS A 34 -9.67 7.37 11.82
N ARG A 35 -9.17 6.14 12.00
CA ARG A 35 -9.63 5.19 13.02
C ARG A 35 -8.64 5.04 14.17
N ARG A 36 -7.79 6.04 14.43
CA ARG A 36 -6.68 6.00 15.42
C ARG A 36 -7.06 5.50 16.82
N ASN A 37 -8.33 5.63 17.21
CA ASN A 37 -8.83 5.28 18.54
C ASN A 37 -9.49 3.91 18.64
N ALA A 38 -9.66 3.17 17.53
CA ALA A 38 -10.20 1.82 17.58
C ALA A 38 -9.07 0.78 17.67
N SER A 39 -9.26 -0.22 18.53
CA SER A 39 -8.48 -1.45 18.50
C SER A 39 -8.72 -2.17 17.18
N VAL A 40 -7.77 -2.07 16.24
CA VAL A 40 -7.81 -2.78 14.94
C VAL A 40 -6.98 -4.06 15.07
N SER A 41 -7.55 -5.19 14.64
CA SER A 41 -6.85 -6.48 14.65
C SER A 41 -5.70 -6.50 13.64
N ALA A 42 -4.71 -7.36 13.88
CA ALA A 42 -3.63 -7.61 12.93
C ALA A 42 -4.15 -8.03 11.55
N SER A 43 -5.17 -8.91 11.50
CA SER A 43 -5.81 -9.35 10.25
C SER A 43 -6.38 -8.17 9.46
N SER A 44 -7.09 -7.25 10.13
CA SER A 44 -7.68 -6.08 9.47
C SER A 44 -6.61 -5.12 8.94
N ILE A 45 -5.48 -4.96 9.66
CA ILE A 45 -4.36 -4.14 9.17
C ILE A 45 -3.73 -4.77 7.92
N LEU A 46 -3.53 -6.09 7.90
CA LEU A 46 -2.98 -6.80 6.75
C LEU A 46 -3.94 -6.77 5.55
N GLU A 47 -5.25 -6.95 5.77
CA GLU A 47 -6.28 -6.82 4.73
C GLU A 47 -6.34 -5.42 4.14
N GLU A 48 -6.33 -4.38 4.98
CA GLU A 48 -6.33 -2.99 4.53
C GLU A 48 -5.04 -2.66 3.78
N THR A 49 -3.90 -3.22 4.21
CA THR A 49 -2.63 -3.10 3.48
C THR A 49 -2.74 -3.66 2.07
N CYS A 50 -3.22 -4.90 1.92
CA CYS A 50 -3.40 -5.52 0.61
C CYS A 50 -4.36 -4.71 -0.28
N SER A 51 -5.44 -4.18 0.31
CA SER A 51 -6.41 -3.35 -0.42
C SER A 51 -5.84 -1.99 -0.80
N TYR A 52 -5.02 -1.39 0.04
CA TYR A 52 -4.33 -0.14 -0.27
C TYR A 52 -3.30 -0.31 -1.39
N ILE A 53 -2.50 -1.37 -1.36
CA ILE A 53 -1.57 -1.72 -2.44
C ILE A 53 -2.32 -1.90 -3.78
N ARG A 54 -3.47 -2.58 -3.78
CA ARG A 54 -4.30 -2.73 -4.98
C ARG A 54 -4.79 -1.40 -5.54
N ARG A 55 -5.22 -0.48 -4.67
CA ARG A 55 -5.65 0.86 -5.09
C ARG A 55 -4.49 1.67 -5.66
N LEU A 56 -3.33 1.67 -4.99
CA LEU A 56 -2.14 2.38 -5.48
C LEU A 56 -1.70 1.85 -6.85
N ASN A 57 -1.66 0.53 -7.06
CA ASN A 57 -1.34 -0.03 -8.38
C ASN A 57 -2.33 0.45 -9.44
N LYS A 58 -3.63 0.46 -9.14
CA LYS A 58 -4.65 0.97 -10.06
C LYS A 58 -4.45 2.46 -10.37
N GLU A 59 -4.17 3.29 -9.36
CA GLU A 59 -3.90 4.71 -9.54
C GLU A 59 -2.66 4.94 -10.44
N VAL A 60 -1.62 4.13 -10.26
CA VAL A 60 -0.43 4.14 -11.12
C VAL A 60 -0.78 3.74 -12.55
N ASP A 61 -1.57 2.69 -12.75
CA ASP A 61 -2.00 2.23 -14.08
C ASP A 61 -2.86 3.29 -14.78
N ASP A 62 -3.85 3.84 -14.09
CA ASP A 62 -4.76 4.88 -14.60
C ASP A 62 -3.98 6.16 -14.96
N LEU A 63 -3.03 6.57 -14.11
CA LEU A 63 -2.17 7.73 -14.38
C LEU A 63 -1.23 7.47 -15.56
N SER A 64 -0.66 6.27 -15.65
CA SER A 64 0.20 5.86 -16.75
C SER A 64 -0.55 5.88 -18.07
N GLN A 65 -1.78 5.35 -18.10
CA GLN A 65 -2.62 5.38 -19.29
C GLN A 65 -2.96 6.82 -19.71
N ARG A 66 -3.35 7.68 -18.75
CA ARG A 66 -3.66 9.08 -19.03
C ARG A 66 -2.45 9.84 -19.56
N LEU A 67 -1.26 9.57 -19.01
CA LEU A 67 -0.01 10.15 -19.49
C LEU A 67 0.28 9.72 -20.94
N SER A 68 0.16 8.43 -21.26
CA SER A 68 0.35 7.94 -22.63
C SER A 68 -0.60 8.61 -23.62
N GLN A 69 -1.89 8.73 -23.28
CA GLN A 69 -2.88 9.41 -24.12
C GLN A 69 -2.57 10.90 -24.34
N LEU A 70 -2.06 11.59 -23.31
CA LEU A 70 -1.67 12.99 -23.42
C LEU A 70 -0.42 13.15 -24.29
N LEU A 71 0.54 12.22 -24.21
CA LEU A 71 1.73 12.22 -25.06
C LEU A 71 1.41 11.89 -26.52
N ASP A 72 0.47 10.97 -26.77
CA ASP A 72 0.05 10.61 -28.13
C ASP A 72 -0.75 11.74 -28.82
N SER A 73 -1.41 12.60 -28.03
CA SER A 73 -2.21 13.71 -28.54
C SER A 73 -1.46 15.05 -28.62
N ALA A 74 -0.30 15.16 -27.96
CA ALA A 74 0.56 16.33 -28.05
C ALA A 74 1.58 16.15 -29.19
N ASP A 75 1.69 17.15 -30.09
CA ASP A 75 2.87 17.24 -30.95
C ASP A 75 4.08 17.43 -30.02
N ILE A 76 4.94 16.40 -29.97
CA ILE A 76 5.96 16.13 -28.93
C ILE A 76 6.96 17.30 -28.73
N THR A 77 6.96 18.28 -29.63
CA THR A 77 7.77 19.49 -29.55
C THR A 77 7.36 20.45 -28.41
N ASP A 78 6.16 20.32 -27.85
CA ASP A 78 5.60 21.29 -26.90
C ASP A 78 5.00 20.61 -25.64
N VAL A 79 5.69 19.60 -25.09
CA VAL A 79 5.32 19.01 -23.79
C VAL A 79 5.54 20.05 -22.69
N ASP A 80 4.51 20.88 -22.51
CA ASP A 80 4.58 22.10 -21.71
C ASP A 80 4.33 21.81 -20.22
N GLU A 81 4.86 22.66 -19.34
CA GLU A 81 4.75 22.53 -17.87
C GLU A 81 3.28 22.42 -17.39
N GLN A 82 2.36 23.03 -18.14
CA GLN A 82 0.92 22.99 -17.86
C GLN A 82 0.31 21.60 -18.01
N LEU A 83 0.78 20.80 -18.95
CA LEU A 83 0.29 19.43 -19.19
C LEU A 83 0.67 18.53 -18.01
N ILE A 84 1.92 18.65 -17.52
CA ILE A 84 2.42 17.94 -16.35
C ILE A 84 1.64 18.35 -15.09
N ARG A 85 1.35 19.65 -14.91
CA ARG A 85 0.54 20.11 -13.76
C ARG A 85 -0.89 19.54 -13.78
N ARG A 86 -1.51 19.37 -14.95
CA ARG A 86 -2.86 18.75 -15.06
C ARG A 86 -2.89 17.25 -14.73
N LEU A 87 -1.77 16.55 -14.82
CA LEU A 87 -1.64 15.14 -14.45
C LEU A 87 -1.62 14.96 -12.94
N PHE A 88 -0.97 15.88 -12.21
CA PHE A 88 -0.83 15.82 -10.75
C PHE A 88 -1.92 16.58 -9.99
N GLN A 89 -2.80 17.31 -10.69
CA GLN A 89 -4.00 17.88 -10.08
C GLN A 89 -5.04 16.75 -9.91
N HIS A 90 -5.18 16.29 -8.67
CA HIS A 90 -6.35 15.56 -8.17
C HIS A 90 -7.52 16.50 -7.95
#